data_AF-A0A9Q0SAU7-F1
#
_entry.id   AF-A0A9Q0SAU7-F1
#
_cell.length_a   1.000
_cell.length_b   1.000
_cell.length_c   1.000
_cell.angle_alpha   90.00
_cell.angle_beta   90.00
_cell.angle_gamma   90.00
#
_symmetry.space_group_name_H-M   'P 1'
#
loop_
_entity.id
_entity.type
_entity.pdbx_description
1 polymer ?
#
loop_
_entity_poly.entity_id
_entity_poly.type
_entity_poly.pdbx_seq_one_letter_code
_entity_poly.pdbx_strand_id
1 'polypeptide(L)'
;MLLWHGDAVVHGPNGSPFSTSEYEHSSIPATVKKLFNMSSPFLTKRDEWAGTFEGILQTRTEPRTDCPEKLPAPTRVRKSEPNEDAKLSEFQQELLQLAAVLKGDHILTSYPDKIGKEMTVKQGNDYMEDALKRFFEAGLYAKSMGVDEEQIVQMRPSLTTRPSTPTTNQP
;
A
#
# COMPACT_ATOMS: atom_id res chain seq x y z
N MET A 1 -9.68 15.97 2.83
CA MET A 1 -8.44 16.28 2.08
C MET A 1 -8.01 17.70 2.46
N LEU A 2 -6.72 17.96 2.72
CA LEU A 2 -6.26 19.31 3.08
C LEU A 2 -5.83 20.06 1.81
N LEU A 3 -6.46 21.20 1.56
CA LEU A 3 -6.12 22.07 0.43
C LEU A 3 -5.44 23.33 0.94
N TRP A 4 -4.31 23.66 0.34
CA TRP A 4 -3.58 24.90 0.62
C TRP A 4 -3.80 25.88 -0.53
N HIS A 5 -4.18 27.10 -0.19
CA HIS A 5 -4.29 28.22 -1.13
C HIS A 5 -3.52 29.41 -0.57
N GLY A 6 -2.38 29.74 -1.20
CA GLY A 6 -1.39 30.63 -0.60
C GLY A 6 -0.89 30.07 0.73
N ASP A 7 -0.91 30.89 1.78
CA ASP A 7 -0.49 30.52 3.14
C ASP A 7 -1.65 30.01 4.02
N ALA A 8 -2.85 29.85 3.44
CA ALA A 8 -4.05 29.45 4.17
C ALA A 8 -4.50 28.02 3.83
N VAL A 9 -5.03 27.32 4.83
CA VAL A 9 -5.73 26.04 4.66
C VAL A 9 -7.19 26.33 4.30
N VAL A 10 -7.66 25.78 3.18
CA VAL A 10 -9.05 25.83 2.75
C VAL A 10 -9.76 24.57 3.23
N HIS A 11 -10.73 24.74 4.14
CA HIS A 11 -11.36 23.63 4.83
C HIS A 11 -12.57 23.02 4.12
N GLY A 12 -13.24 23.75 3.21
CA GLY A 12 -14.43 23.23 2.52
C GLY A 12 -14.86 24.04 1.30
N PRO A 13 -15.84 23.53 0.52
CA PRO A 13 -16.27 24.09 -0.76
C PRO A 13 -17.34 25.19 -0.63
N ASN A 14 -17.42 25.86 0.53
CA ASN A 14 -18.42 26.90 0.82
C ASN A 14 -19.88 26.44 0.58
N GLY A 15 -20.21 25.18 0.93
CA GLY A 15 -21.58 24.65 0.86
C GLY A 15 -22.07 24.34 -0.57
N SER A 16 -21.15 24.09 -1.50
CA SER A 16 -21.44 23.67 -2.88
C SER A 16 -20.83 22.28 -3.16
N PRO A 17 -21.49 21.39 -3.92
CA PRO A 17 -22.82 21.57 -4.52
C PRO A 17 -23.99 21.47 -3.52
N PHE A 18 -23.77 20.88 -2.35
CA PHE A 18 -24.76 20.80 -1.27
C PHE A 18 -24.22 21.47 -0.01
N SER A 19 -25.12 21.88 0.89
CA SER A 19 -24.74 22.54 2.16
C SER A 19 -23.85 21.68 3.06
N THR A 20 -23.84 20.36 2.84
CA THR A 20 -23.01 19.39 3.56
C THR A 20 -21.78 18.94 2.79
N SER A 21 -21.55 19.43 1.56
CA SER A 21 -20.44 19.00 0.72
C SER A 21 -19.10 19.32 1.34
N GLU A 22 -18.15 18.40 1.19
CA GLU A 22 -16.78 18.55 1.67
C GLU A 22 -15.75 18.29 0.57
N TYR A 23 -14.51 18.67 0.83
CA TYR A 23 -13.36 18.27 0.01
C TYR A 23 -12.86 16.88 0.38
N GLU A 24 -13.02 15.94 -0.55
CA GLU A 24 -12.58 14.56 -0.42
C GLU A 24 -12.02 14.00 -1.73
N HIS A 25 -11.66 12.73 -1.80
CA HIS A 25 -11.05 12.15 -3.00
C HIS A 25 -11.97 12.27 -4.22
N SER A 26 -13.28 12.14 -4.00
CA SER A 26 -14.30 12.24 -5.06
C SER A 26 -14.46 13.66 -5.61
N SER A 27 -13.89 14.68 -4.96
CA SER A 27 -13.82 16.04 -5.47
C SER A 27 -12.99 16.15 -6.76
N ILE A 28 -12.03 15.23 -6.99
CA ILE A 28 -11.23 15.21 -8.22
C ILE A 28 -12.11 14.93 -9.45
N PRO A 29 -12.81 13.77 -9.56
CA PRO A 29 -13.68 13.51 -10.70
C PRO A 29 -14.85 14.51 -10.80
N ALA A 30 -15.39 14.99 -9.67
CA ALA A 30 -16.41 16.04 -9.66
C ALA A 30 -15.90 17.34 -10.31
N THR A 31 -14.65 17.73 -10.01
CA THR A 31 -14.01 18.93 -10.59
C THR A 31 -13.78 18.75 -12.09
N VAL A 32 -13.24 17.61 -12.53
CA VAL A 32 -13.04 17.31 -13.96
C VAL A 32 -14.36 17.39 -14.72
N LYS A 33 -15.40 16.73 -14.19
CA LYS A 33 -16.73 16.76 -14.78
C LYS A 33 -17.25 18.18 -14.99
N LYS A 34 -17.12 19.04 -13.96
CA LYS A 34 -17.54 20.44 -13.99
C LYS A 34 -16.69 21.27 -14.95
N LEU A 35 -15.36 21.16 -14.87
CA LEU A 35 -14.41 21.97 -15.64
C LEU A 35 -14.53 21.71 -17.15
N PHE A 36 -14.78 20.47 -17.56
CA PHE A 36 -14.94 20.09 -18.96
C PHE A 36 -16.41 20.00 -19.41
N ASN A 37 -17.36 20.43 -18.58
CA ASN A 37 -18.79 20.41 -18.86
C ASN A 37 -19.28 19.06 -19.43
N MET A 38 -18.88 17.95 -18.77
CA MET A 38 -19.16 16.61 -19.25
C MET A 38 -20.64 16.23 -19.08
N SER A 39 -21.26 15.79 -20.18
CA SER A 39 -22.68 15.40 -20.25
C SER A 39 -22.99 14.01 -19.67
N SER A 40 -21.97 13.19 -19.40
CA SER A 40 -22.14 11.89 -18.73
C SER A 40 -22.82 12.06 -17.36
N PRO A 41 -23.40 11.03 -16.73
CA PRO A 41 -23.76 11.12 -15.32
C PRO A 41 -22.50 11.24 -14.43
N PHE A 42 -22.70 11.51 -13.13
CA PHE A 42 -21.67 11.25 -12.12
C PHE A 42 -21.38 9.75 -12.03
N LEU A 43 -20.16 9.39 -11.64
CA LEU A 43 -19.76 7.98 -11.55
C LEU A 43 -20.40 7.31 -10.32
N THR A 44 -20.61 8.08 -9.26
CA THR A 44 -21.16 7.64 -7.99
C THR A 44 -22.01 8.75 -7.34
N LYS A 45 -22.69 8.44 -6.24
CA LYS A 45 -23.31 9.48 -5.41
C LYS A 45 -22.29 10.34 -4.66
N ARG A 46 -21.07 9.83 -4.50
CA ARG A 46 -20.03 10.47 -3.70
C ARG A 46 -19.35 11.61 -4.47
N ASP A 47 -19.04 11.43 -5.75
CA ASP A 47 -18.58 12.52 -6.62
C ASP A 47 -19.71 13.50 -6.99
N GLU A 48 -20.97 13.06 -7.01
CA GLU A 48 -22.11 13.99 -7.11
C GLU A 48 -22.19 14.94 -5.89
N TRP A 49 -21.95 14.42 -4.69
CA TRP A 49 -21.98 15.20 -3.44
C TRP A 49 -20.72 16.03 -3.20
N ALA A 50 -19.55 15.57 -3.67
CA ALA A 50 -18.27 16.17 -3.31
C ALA A 50 -18.12 17.62 -3.81
N GLY A 51 -17.50 18.47 -2.99
CA GLY A 51 -17.16 19.83 -3.38
C GLY A 51 -16.13 19.87 -4.50
N THR A 52 -16.22 20.83 -5.41
CA THR A 52 -15.34 20.97 -6.58
C THR A 52 -14.27 22.05 -6.36
N PHE A 53 -13.11 21.96 -7.03
CA PHE A 53 -11.96 22.86 -6.80
C PHE A 53 -11.91 24.10 -7.70
N GLU A 54 -12.89 24.32 -8.57
CA GLU A 54 -12.93 25.46 -9.48
C GLU A 54 -12.79 26.80 -8.74
N GLY A 55 -13.39 26.92 -7.56
CA GLY A 55 -13.27 28.13 -6.74
C GLY A 55 -11.83 28.41 -6.29
N ILE A 56 -10.96 27.41 -6.26
CA ILE A 56 -9.53 27.53 -5.96
C ILE A 56 -8.73 27.69 -7.26
N LEU A 57 -9.01 26.86 -8.28
CA LEU A 57 -8.28 26.87 -9.55
C LEU A 57 -8.48 28.17 -10.35
N GLN A 58 -9.65 28.79 -10.25
CA GLN A 58 -10.02 30.02 -10.97
C GLN A 58 -9.59 31.31 -10.24
N THR A 59 -8.93 31.21 -9.07
CA THR A 59 -8.41 32.38 -8.35
C THR A 59 -7.27 33.09 -9.09
N ARG A 60 -6.63 32.40 -10.05
CA ARG A 60 -5.52 32.93 -10.83
C ARG A 60 -5.85 32.86 -12.31
N THR A 61 -5.42 33.88 -13.05
CA THR A 61 -5.52 33.91 -14.51
C THR A 61 -4.40 33.11 -15.18
N GLU A 62 -3.26 32.94 -14.50
CA GLU A 62 -2.09 32.24 -15.03
C GLU A 62 -1.54 31.21 -14.02
N PRO A 63 -0.96 30.09 -14.49
CA PRO A 63 -0.32 29.10 -13.63
C PRO A 63 0.77 29.69 -12.72
N ARG A 64 0.97 29.04 -11.57
CA ARG A 64 2.08 29.36 -10.67
C ARG A 64 3.42 28.95 -11.29
N THR A 65 4.39 29.85 -11.29
CA THR A 65 5.76 29.62 -11.78
C THR A 65 6.78 29.43 -10.66
N ASP A 66 6.34 29.47 -9.40
CA ASP A 66 7.13 29.38 -8.18
C ASP A 66 7.13 27.96 -7.59
N CYS A 67 6.82 26.94 -8.38
CA CYS A 67 6.88 25.55 -7.94
C CYS A 67 8.35 25.15 -7.67
N PRO A 68 8.71 24.74 -6.44
CA PRO A 68 10.08 24.37 -6.13
C PRO A 68 10.46 23.07 -6.87
N GLU A 69 11.41 23.16 -7.80
CA GLU A 69 11.96 21.97 -8.48
C GLU A 69 12.90 21.15 -7.58
N LYS A 70 13.40 21.78 -6.51
CA LYS A 70 14.27 21.14 -5.51
C LYS A 70 13.69 21.38 -4.13
N LEU A 71 13.25 20.29 -3.50
CA LEU A 71 12.87 20.30 -2.10
C LEU A 71 14.14 20.26 -1.24
N PRO A 72 14.14 20.89 -0.05
CA PRO A 72 15.21 20.69 0.91
C PRO A 72 15.30 19.21 1.29
N ALA A 73 16.50 18.76 1.68
CA ALA A 73 16.65 17.42 2.23
C ALA A 73 15.70 17.28 3.44
N PRO A 74 14.84 16.25 3.49
CA PRO A 74 13.91 16.09 4.59
C PRO A 74 14.69 15.95 5.89
N THR A 75 14.28 16.71 6.92
CA THR A 75 14.89 16.60 8.24
C THR A 75 14.71 15.19 8.76
N ARG A 76 15.78 14.61 9.30
CA ARG A 76 15.76 13.28 9.91
C ARG A 76 14.71 13.25 11.04
N VAL A 77 13.62 12.51 10.84
CA VAL A 77 12.50 12.43 11.80
C VAL A 77 12.91 11.67 13.08
N ARG A 78 13.80 10.67 12.95
CA ARG A 78 14.29 9.87 14.07
C ARG A 78 15.63 10.39 14.59
N LYS A 79 15.78 10.51 15.91
CA LYS A 79 17.05 10.94 16.54
C LYS A 79 18.14 9.86 16.55
N SER A 80 17.76 8.59 16.42
CA SER A 80 18.67 7.44 16.48
C SER A 80 18.47 6.51 15.29
N GLU A 81 19.42 5.58 15.11
CA GLU A 81 19.26 4.43 14.22
C GLU A 81 18.19 3.46 14.75
N PRO A 82 17.69 2.53 13.92
CA PRO A 82 16.82 1.45 14.38
C PRO A 82 17.51 0.64 15.49
N ASN A 83 16.76 0.30 16.54
CA ASN A 83 17.23 -0.65 17.54
C ASN A 83 16.94 -2.06 17.05
N GLU A 84 17.90 -2.63 16.33
CA GLU A 84 17.81 -3.96 15.70
C GLU A 84 17.70 -5.12 16.71
N ASP A 85 18.18 -4.92 17.94
CA ASP A 85 18.13 -5.90 19.02
C ASP A 85 16.84 -5.83 19.85
N ALA A 86 16.02 -4.80 19.65
CA ALA A 86 14.72 -4.70 20.30
C ALA A 86 13.78 -5.84 19.89
N LYS A 87 12.86 -6.21 20.76
CA LYS A 87 11.73 -7.09 20.39
C LYS A 87 10.81 -6.36 19.41
N LEU A 88 10.16 -7.13 18.55
CA LEU A 88 9.17 -6.61 17.60
C LEU A 88 7.99 -5.96 18.33
N SER A 89 7.54 -4.81 17.85
CA SER A 89 6.25 -4.25 18.25
C SER A 89 5.09 -5.13 17.78
N GLU A 90 3.91 -4.96 18.35
CA GLU A 90 2.69 -5.69 17.93
C GLU A 90 2.44 -5.54 16.43
N PHE A 91 2.46 -4.30 15.92
CA PHE A 91 2.30 -4.04 14.49
C PHE A 91 3.37 -4.74 13.63
N GLN A 92 4.62 -4.78 14.08
CA GLN A 92 5.68 -5.51 13.35
C GLN A 92 5.42 -7.02 13.36
N GLN A 93 4.87 -7.59 14.44
CA GLN A 93 4.48 -9.00 14.50
C GLN A 93 3.34 -9.31 13.54
N GLU A 94 2.34 -8.42 13.41
CA GLU A 94 1.25 -8.57 12.42
C GLU A 94 1.78 -8.55 10.98
N LEU A 95 2.75 -7.68 10.67
CA LEU A 95 3.43 -7.71 9.37
C LEU A 95 4.16 -9.04 9.13
N LEU A 96 4.77 -9.62 10.16
CA LEU A 96 5.38 -10.95 10.06
C LEU A 96 4.36 -12.07 9.84
N GLN A 97 3.14 -11.95 10.38
CA GLN A 97 2.07 -12.90 10.10
C GLN A 97 1.69 -12.86 8.61
N LEU A 98 1.61 -11.67 8.00
CA LEU A 98 1.44 -11.55 6.55
C LEU A 98 2.61 -12.18 5.78
N ALA A 99 3.85 -11.93 6.21
CA ALA A 99 5.04 -12.55 5.61
C ALA A 99 4.99 -14.08 5.68
N ALA A 100 4.49 -14.64 6.79
CA ALA A 100 4.30 -16.08 6.95
C ALA A 100 3.30 -16.64 5.94
N VAL A 101 2.22 -15.92 5.62
CA VAL A 101 1.29 -16.31 4.55
C VAL A 101 2.01 -16.35 3.21
N LEU A 102 2.76 -15.29 2.87
CA LEU A 102 3.46 -15.17 1.59
C LEU A 102 4.47 -16.29 1.33
N LYS A 103 5.09 -16.86 2.36
CA LYS A 103 6.06 -17.95 2.21
C LYS A 103 5.52 -19.34 2.56
N GLY A 104 4.22 -19.44 2.82
CA GLY A 104 3.51 -20.69 3.11
C GLY A 104 3.57 -21.15 4.57
N ASP A 105 4.28 -20.44 5.46
CA ASP A 105 4.45 -20.80 6.88
C ASP A 105 3.16 -20.66 7.71
N HIS A 106 2.09 -20.07 7.15
CA HIS A 106 0.78 -19.97 7.79
C HIS A 106 0.14 -21.33 8.16
N ILE A 107 0.60 -22.42 7.55
CA ILE A 107 0.14 -23.78 7.89
C ILE A 107 0.84 -24.39 9.11
N LEU A 108 1.92 -23.75 9.61
CA LEU A 108 2.67 -24.24 10.76
C LEU A 108 1.88 -24.01 12.05
N THR A 109 2.03 -24.91 13.03
CA THR A 109 1.36 -24.80 14.35
C THR A 109 1.83 -23.61 15.18
N SER A 110 2.88 -22.91 14.75
CA SER A 110 3.34 -21.65 15.33
C SER A 110 2.51 -20.45 14.87
N TYR A 111 1.75 -20.55 13.78
CA TYR A 111 0.92 -19.47 13.28
C TYR A 111 -0.43 -19.39 14.02
N PRO A 112 -0.97 -18.19 14.28
CA PRO A 112 -0.32 -16.88 14.15
C PRO A 112 0.52 -16.49 15.39
N ASP A 113 0.20 -17.05 16.56
CA ASP A 113 0.56 -16.48 17.86
C ASP A 113 2.04 -16.56 18.26
N LYS A 114 2.81 -17.46 17.64
CA LYS A 114 4.23 -17.68 17.98
C LYS A 114 5.17 -17.07 16.95
N ILE A 115 4.69 -16.76 15.75
CA ILE A 115 5.52 -16.14 14.71
C ILE A 115 5.89 -14.72 15.15
N GLY A 116 7.18 -14.39 15.09
CA GLY A 116 7.69 -13.06 15.47
C GLY A 116 7.81 -12.81 16.97
N LYS A 117 7.10 -13.53 17.84
CA LYS A 117 7.02 -13.24 19.28
C LYS A 117 8.37 -13.14 19.99
N GLU A 118 9.31 -14.00 19.62
CA GLU A 118 10.64 -14.02 20.20
C GLU A 118 11.73 -13.36 19.34
N MET A 119 11.36 -12.83 18.17
CA MET A 119 12.31 -12.25 17.23
C MET A 119 12.75 -10.85 17.67
N THR A 120 14.01 -10.53 17.38
CA THR A 120 14.45 -9.14 17.36
C THR A 120 13.98 -8.43 16.09
N VAL A 121 14.04 -7.09 16.06
CA VAL A 121 13.75 -6.29 14.86
C VAL A 121 14.58 -6.75 13.67
N LYS A 122 15.86 -7.06 13.87
CA LYS A 122 16.73 -7.61 12.82
C LYS A 122 16.20 -8.95 12.29
N GLN A 123 15.90 -9.90 13.18
CA GLN A 123 15.41 -11.22 12.78
C GLN A 123 14.05 -11.14 12.05
N GLY A 124 13.18 -10.22 12.48
CA GLY A 124 11.91 -9.98 11.81
C GLY A 124 12.08 -9.40 10.41
N ASN A 125 13.03 -8.46 10.22
CA ASN A 125 13.37 -7.94 8.90
C ASN A 125 13.92 -9.04 7.98
N ASP A 126 14.89 -9.83 8.47
CA ASP A 126 15.47 -10.95 7.72
C ASP A 126 14.38 -11.97 7.30
N TYR A 127 13.39 -12.24 8.17
CA TYR A 127 12.26 -13.12 7.87
C TYR A 127 11.34 -12.55 6.77
N MET A 128 11.05 -11.25 6.82
CA MET A 128 10.23 -10.54 5.83
C MET A 128 10.90 -10.51 4.46
N GLU A 129 12.21 -10.21 4.40
CA GLU A 129 12.97 -10.19 3.16
C GLU A 129 12.97 -11.57 2.48
N ASP A 130 13.20 -12.64 3.25
CA ASP A 130 13.10 -14.01 2.73
C ASP A 130 11.69 -14.35 2.24
N ALA A 131 10.65 -13.90 2.95
CA ALA A 131 9.27 -14.15 2.56
C ALA A 131 8.93 -13.53 1.20
N LEU A 132 9.26 -12.24 1.03
CA LEU A 132 9.04 -11.51 -0.21
C LEU A 132 9.84 -12.11 -1.35
N LYS A 133 11.13 -12.40 -1.12
CA LYS A 133 12.00 -13.02 -2.12
C LYS A 133 11.40 -14.33 -2.62
N ARG A 134 11.05 -15.25 -1.73
CA ARG A 134 10.48 -16.56 -2.10
C ARG A 134 9.14 -16.42 -2.84
N PHE A 135 8.29 -15.49 -2.40
CA PHE A 135 7.01 -15.23 -3.06
C PHE A 135 7.21 -14.71 -4.49
N PHE A 136 8.10 -13.73 -4.69
CA PHE A 136 8.41 -13.21 -6.02
C PHE A 136 9.09 -14.25 -6.91
N GLU A 137 10.03 -15.03 -6.39
CA GLU A 137 10.66 -16.12 -7.15
C GLU A 137 9.63 -17.13 -7.65
N ALA A 138 8.70 -17.54 -6.78
CA ALA A 138 7.64 -18.47 -7.14
C ALA A 138 6.63 -17.85 -8.13
N GLY A 139 6.28 -16.57 -7.96
CA GLY A 139 5.43 -15.82 -8.89
C GLY A 139 6.03 -15.68 -10.28
N LEU A 140 7.30 -15.28 -10.36
CA LEU A 140 8.04 -15.16 -11.62
C LEU A 140 8.22 -16.52 -12.30
N TYR A 141 8.47 -17.57 -11.51
CA TYR A 141 8.55 -18.94 -12.04
C TYR A 141 7.20 -19.45 -12.56
N ALA A 142 6.10 -19.23 -11.84
CA ALA A 142 4.77 -19.58 -12.31
C ALA A 142 4.43 -18.85 -13.63
N LYS A 143 4.75 -17.55 -13.71
CA LYS A 143 4.59 -16.76 -14.93
C LYS A 143 5.41 -17.30 -16.10
N SER A 144 6.67 -17.69 -15.88
CA SER A 144 7.51 -18.27 -16.95
C SER A 144 7.03 -19.64 -17.42
N MET A 145 6.32 -20.37 -16.57
CA MET A 145 5.66 -21.64 -16.89
C MET A 145 4.30 -21.49 -17.58
N GLY A 146 3.83 -20.26 -17.82
CA GLY A 146 2.56 -19.99 -18.50
C GLY A 146 1.32 -20.21 -17.62
N VAL A 147 1.47 -20.15 -16.30
CA VAL A 147 0.34 -20.12 -15.37
C VAL A 147 -0.48 -18.84 -15.60
N ASP A 148 -1.81 -18.95 -15.44
CA ASP A 148 -2.74 -17.83 -15.56
C ASP A 148 -2.35 -16.66 -14.63
N GLU A 149 -2.39 -15.42 -15.14
CA GLU A 149 -1.96 -14.24 -14.39
C GLU A 149 -2.85 -13.92 -13.16
N GLU A 150 -4.09 -14.40 -13.15
CA GLU A 150 -5.02 -14.26 -12.03
C GLU A 150 -4.86 -15.38 -10.98
N GLN A 151 -4.09 -16.43 -11.30
CA GLN A 151 -3.89 -17.54 -10.38
C GLN A 151 -2.90 -17.18 -9.26
N ILE A 152 -3.38 -17.27 -8.02
CA ILE A 152 -2.55 -17.04 -6.83
C ILE A 152 -1.59 -18.22 -6.63
N VAL A 153 -0.29 -17.91 -6.55
CA VAL A 153 0.75 -18.89 -6.26
C VAL A 153 0.62 -19.42 -4.83
N GLN A 154 0.41 -20.72 -4.70
CA GLN A 154 0.29 -21.41 -3.42
C GLN A 154 1.67 -21.82 -2.90
N MET A 155 2.14 -21.08 -1.89
CA MET A 155 3.45 -21.31 -1.29
C MET A 155 3.40 -22.40 -0.22
N ARG A 156 4.46 -23.22 -0.15
CA ARG A 156 4.63 -24.25 0.88
C ARG A 156 5.81 -23.89 1.80
N PRO A 157 5.75 -24.23 3.10
CA PRO A 157 6.88 -24.05 4.01
C PRO A 157 8.12 -24.80 3.52
N SER A 158 9.30 -24.21 3.67
CA SER A 158 10.59 -24.83 3.30
C SER A 158 10.85 -26.16 4.01
N LEU A 159 10.22 -26.40 5.16
CA LEU A 159 10.36 -27.64 5.93
C LEU A 159 9.60 -28.83 5.31
N THR A 160 8.70 -28.58 4.35
CA THR A 160 7.88 -29.63 3.71
C THR A 160 8.48 -30.16 2.41
N THR A 161 9.54 -29.54 1.90
CA THR A 161 10.27 -30.02 0.71
C THR A 161 11.37 -31.01 1.11
N ARG A 162 10.99 -32.24 1.48
CA ARG A 162 11.95 -33.37 1.51
C ARG A 162 11.95 -34.04 0.13
N PRO A 163 13.11 -34.23 -0.53
CA PRO A 163 13.16 -35.06 -1.73
C PRO A 163 12.76 -36.49 -1.33
N SER A 164 11.73 -37.06 -1.95
CA SER A 164 11.50 -38.50 -1.88
C SER A 164 12.61 -39.19 -2.67
N THR A 165 13.46 -39.94 -2.00
CA THR A 165 14.40 -40.86 -2.65
C THR A 165 13.61 -41.80 -3.58
N PRO A 166 13.99 -41.95 -4.85
CA PRO A 166 13.32 -42.86 -5.74
C PRO A 166 13.61 -44.30 -5.27
N THR A 167 12.56 -45.03 -4.91
CA THR A 167 12.64 -46.47 -4.68
C THR A 167 12.86 -47.16 -6.02
N THR A 168 14.10 -47.56 -6.28
CA THR A 168 14.46 -48.48 -7.34
C THR A 168 13.83 -49.84 -7.03
N ASN A 169 12.69 -50.13 -7.64
CA ASN A 169 12.14 -51.48 -7.65
C ASN A 169 12.63 -52.20 -8.91
N GLN A 170 13.59 -53.10 -8.73
CA GLN A 170 13.80 -54.31 -9.53
C GLN A 170 13.78 -55.50 -8.56
N PRO A 171 13.20 -56.64 -8.95
CA PRO A 171 13.60 -57.40 -10.14
C PRO A 171 12.54 -57.49 -11.25
#